data_AF-A0A0H3WSU3-F1
#
_entry.id   AF-A0A0H3WSU3-F1
#
_cell.length_a   1.000
_cell.length_b   1.000
_cell.length_c   1.000
_cell.angle_alpha   90.00
_cell.angle_beta   90.00
_cell.angle_gamma   90.00
#
_symmetry.space_group_name_H-M   'P 1'
#
loop_
_entity.id
_entity.type
_entity.pdbx_description
1 polymer ?
#
loop_
_entity_poly.entity_id
_entity_poly.type
_entity_poly.pdbx_seq_one_letter_code
_entity_poly.pdbx_strand_id
1 'polypeptide(L)'
;MSTFEIWFAFVAMTAITIVTRTFFLLAGERVALPQRLQRALRYAPAAALAVIVVPEVVLLDHQFAVHLGNHKLAAAVAATGWFIWRKNMIEMIAIGMAVYTLGRLFL
;
A
#
# COMPACT_ATOMS: atom_id res chain seq x y z
N MET A 1 -24.60 -5.26 13.95
CA MET A 1 -23.32 -5.74 14.51
C MET A 1 -23.52 -5.87 16.01
N SER A 2 -23.84 -7.08 16.47
CA SER A 2 -23.95 -7.39 17.89
C SER A 2 -22.57 -7.36 18.54
N THR A 3 -22.46 -6.93 19.80
CA THR A 3 -21.22 -6.95 20.58
C THR A 3 -20.55 -8.33 20.55
N PHE A 4 -21.34 -9.40 20.54
CA PHE A 4 -20.85 -10.77 20.42
C PHE A 4 -20.16 -11.05 19.06
N GLU A 5 -20.73 -10.55 17.96
CA GLU A 5 -20.13 -10.70 16.62
C GLU A 5 -18.79 -9.98 16.51
N ILE A 6 -18.68 -8.79 17.13
CA ILE A 6 -17.44 -8.00 17.15
C ILE A 6 -16.34 -8.74 17.93
N TRP A 7 -16.65 -9.24 19.13
CA TRP A 7 -15.70 -10.02 19.94
C TRP A 7 -15.30 -11.32 19.27
N PHE A 8 -16.26 -12.02 18.66
CA PHE A 8 -15.98 -13.22 17.89
C PHE A 8 -15.05 -12.92 16.70
N ALA A 9 -15.28 -11.82 15.97
CA ALA A 9 -14.43 -11.41 14.86
C ALA A 9 -13.00 -11.11 15.32
N PHE A 10 -12.81 -10.42 16.45
CA PHE A 10 -11.46 -10.17 16.98
C PHE A 10 -10.73 -11.47 17.34
N VAL A 11 -11.39 -12.40 18.02
CA VAL A 11 -10.78 -13.68 18.40
C VAL A 11 -10.47 -14.51 17.16
N ALA A 12 -11.40 -14.59 16.20
CA ALA A 12 -11.20 -15.31 14.94
C ALA A 12 -10.05 -14.71 14.12
N MET A 13 -9.99 -13.39 13.98
CA MET A 13 -8.93 -12.69 13.27
C MET A 13 -7.57 -12.89 13.95
N THR A 14 -7.53 -12.89 15.29
CA THR A 14 -6.33 -13.18 16.07
C THR A 14 -5.85 -14.62 15.83
N ALA A 15 -6.75 -15.59 15.91
CA ALA A 15 -6.44 -17.00 15.67
C ALA A 15 -5.91 -17.24 14.25
N ILE A 16 -6.57 -16.68 13.22
CA ILE A 16 -6.12 -16.76 11.83
C ILE A 16 -4.74 -16.12 11.66
N THR A 17 -4.50 -14.96 12.28
CA THR A 17 -3.20 -14.27 12.23
C THR A 17 -2.10 -15.13 12.85
N ILE A 18 -2.34 -15.72 14.02
CA ILE A 18 -1.38 -16.61 14.68
C ILE A 18 -1.08 -17.82 13.80
N VAL A 19 -2.11 -18.49 13.28
CA VAL A 19 -1.94 -19.67 12.43
C VAL A 19 -1.13 -19.30 11.18
N THR A 20 -1.53 -18.29 10.43
CA THR A 20 -0.88 -17.93 9.16
C THR A 20 0.54 -17.37 9.33
N ARG A 21 0.79 -16.56 10.35
CA ARG A 21 2.12 -15.98 10.63
C ARG A 21 3.09 -16.99 11.24
N THR A 22 2.61 -17.82 12.17
CA THR A 22 3.47 -18.76 12.90
C THR A 22 3.70 -20.04 12.10
N PHE A 23 2.82 -20.40 11.16
CA PHE A 23 3.04 -21.56 10.28
C PHE A 23 4.38 -21.48 9.54
N PHE A 24 4.73 -20.31 9.00
CA PHE A 24 6.04 -20.12 8.35
C PHE A 24 7.23 -20.15 9.33
N LEU A 25 7.02 -19.73 10.58
CA LEU A 25 8.04 -19.78 11.64
C LEU A 25 8.27 -21.22 12.13
N LEU A 26 7.20 -21.99 12.34
CA LEU A 26 7.22 -23.40 12.77
C LEU A 26 7.73 -24.34 11.66
N ALA A 27 7.50 -24.02 10.39
CA ALA A 27 8.01 -24.79 9.25
C ALA A 27 9.51 -24.55 8.95
N GLY A 28 10.14 -23.59 9.63
CA GLY A 28 11.46 -23.03 9.29
C GLY A 28 12.65 -24.00 9.34
N GLU A 29 12.62 -25.08 10.12
CA GLU A 29 13.75 -26.02 10.18
C GLU A 29 13.72 -27.14 9.12
N ARG A 30 12.57 -27.37 8.47
CA ARG A 30 12.44 -28.49 7.49
C ARG A 30 12.03 -28.05 6.08
N VAL A 31 11.52 -26.83 5.93
CA VAL A 31 11.03 -26.33 4.63
C VAL A 31 11.93 -25.20 4.16
N ALA A 32 13.03 -25.55 3.48
CA ALA A 32 13.84 -24.57 2.76
C ALA A 32 12.99 -23.96 1.62
N LEU A 33 12.51 -22.73 1.81
CA LEU A 33 11.76 -22.01 0.78
C LEU A 33 12.61 -21.95 -0.50
N PRO A 34 12.09 -22.39 -1.67
CA PRO A 34 12.85 -22.37 -2.91
C PRO A 34 13.24 -20.93 -3.25
N GLN A 35 14.46 -20.73 -3.79
CA GLN A 35 14.99 -19.40 -4.10
C GLN A 35 14.04 -18.55 -4.97
N ARG A 36 13.24 -19.18 -5.83
CA ARG A 36 12.20 -18.50 -6.64
C ARG A 36 11.12 -17.85 -5.77
N LEU A 37 10.64 -18.55 -4.74
CA LEU A 37 9.62 -18.05 -3.84
C LEU A 37 10.16 -16.95 -2.93
N GLN A 38 11.40 -17.08 -2.43
CA GLN A 38 12.04 -16.02 -1.65
C GLN A 38 12.18 -14.72 -2.46
N ARG A 39 12.59 -14.82 -3.73
CA ARG A 39 12.64 -13.65 -4.62
C ARG A 39 11.26 -13.05 -4.85
N ALA A 40 10.23 -13.87 -5.11
CA ALA A 40 8.86 -13.41 -5.29
C ALA A 40 8.31 -12.70 -4.04
N LEU A 41 8.54 -13.26 -2.86
CA LEU A 41 8.12 -12.69 -1.58
C LEU A 41 8.76 -11.32 -1.30
N ARG A 42 9.98 -11.06 -1.79
CA ARG A 42 10.62 -9.74 -1.66
C ARG A 42 9.87 -8.64 -2.41
N TYR A 43 9.13 -8.98 -3.48
CA TYR A 43 8.33 -8.02 -4.26
C TYR A 43 6.90 -7.89 -3.74
N ALA A 44 6.43 -8.80 -2.88
CA ALA A 44 5.06 -8.79 -2.38
C ALA A 44 4.66 -7.47 -1.68
N PRO A 45 5.50 -6.85 -0.82
CA PRO A 45 5.14 -5.59 -0.17
C PRO A 45 4.97 -4.44 -1.18
N ALA A 46 5.89 -4.32 -2.14
CA ALA A 46 5.81 -3.28 -3.16
C ALA A 46 4.61 -3.47 -4.09
N ALA A 47 4.31 -4.72 -4.48
CA ALA A 47 3.15 -5.05 -5.30
C ALA A 47 1.83 -4.73 -4.59
N ALA A 48 1.72 -5.05 -3.30
CA ALA A 48 0.54 -4.72 -2.50
C ALA A 48 0.33 -3.20 -2.39
N LEU A 49 1.40 -2.44 -2.13
CA LEU A 49 1.32 -0.97 -2.10
C LEU A 49 0.90 -0.40 -3.46
N ALA A 50 1.44 -0.91 -4.57
CA ALA A 50 1.03 -0.48 -5.89
C ALA A 50 -0.45 -0.76 -6.17
N VAL A 51 -0.95 -1.94 -5.79
CA VAL A 51 -2.36 -2.32 -5.93
C VAL A 51 -3.30 -1.41 -5.12
N ILE A 52 -2.85 -0.89 -3.97
CA ILE A 52 -3.67 0.02 -3.15
C ILE A 52 -3.61 1.45 -3.70
N VAL A 53 -2.41 1.95 -4.00
CA VAL A 53 -2.19 3.36 -4.35
C VAL A 53 -2.66 3.69 -5.77
N VAL A 54 -2.43 2.80 -6.74
CA VAL A 54 -2.81 3.04 -8.15
C VAL A 54 -4.30 3.33 -8.33
N PRO A 55 -5.24 2.47 -7.88
CA PRO A 55 -6.66 2.76 -8.04
C PRO A 55 -7.08 4.00 -7.26
N GLU A 56 -6.49 4.27 -6.09
CA GLU A 56 -6.80 5.47 -5.31
C GLU A 56 -6.44 6.78 -6.04
N VAL A 57 -5.39 6.73 -6.86
CA VAL A 57 -4.91 7.87 -7.65
C VAL A 57 -5.67 7.99 -8.98
N VAL A 58 -5.95 6.87 -9.64
CA VAL A 58 -6.55 6.81 -10.99
C VAL A 58 -8.07 7.02 -10.94
N LEU A 59 -8.74 6.54 -9.89
CA LEU A 59 -10.19 6.64 -9.74
C LEU A 59 -10.53 7.80 -8.80
N LEU A 60 -11.29 8.77 -9.31
CA LEU A 60 -11.94 9.79 -8.50
C LEU A 60 -13.45 9.59 -8.67
N ASP A 61 -14.18 9.41 -7.56
CA ASP A 61 -15.63 9.21 -7.56
C ASP A 61 -16.15 8.12 -8.53
N HIS A 62 -15.44 6.98 -8.57
CA HIS A 62 -15.79 5.81 -9.42
C HIS A 62 -15.72 6.08 -10.93
N GLN A 63 -15.18 7.23 -11.33
CA GLN A 63 -14.91 7.58 -12.72
C GLN A 63 -13.38 7.61 -12.96
N PHE A 64 -12.98 7.26 -14.18
CA PHE A 64 -11.59 7.38 -14.62
C PHE A 64 -11.24 8.86 -14.80
N ALA A 65 -10.82 9.50 -13.72
CA ALA A 65 -10.46 10.91 -13.70
C ALA A 65 -8.97 11.09 -14.04
N VAL A 66 -8.58 10.68 -15.25
CA VAL A 66 -7.22 10.88 -15.78
C VAL A 66 -7.14 12.28 -16.41
N HIS A 67 -7.35 13.31 -15.60
CA HIS A 67 -7.31 14.71 -16.01
C HIS A 67 -6.39 15.51 -15.09
N LEU A 68 -5.80 16.60 -15.58
CA LEU A 68 -4.91 17.47 -14.78
C LEU A 68 -5.62 18.12 -13.58
N GLY A 69 -6.96 18.09 -13.52
CA GLY A 69 -7.74 18.52 -12.34
C GLY A 69 -7.77 17.49 -11.20
N ASN A 70 -7.22 16.29 -11.39
CA ASN A 70 -7.14 15.29 -10.32
C ASN A 70 -5.86 15.52 -9.49
N HIS A 71 -6.03 16.15 -8.32
CA HIS A 71 -4.95 16.45 -7.39
C HIS A 71 -4.16 15.24 -6.91
N LYS A 72 -4.81 14.07 -6.79
CA LYS A 72 -4.15 12.83 -6.37
C LYS A 72 -3.17 12.36 -7.45
N LEU A 73 -3.56 12.47 -8.72
CA LEU A 73 -2.72 12.11 -9.85
C LEU A 73 -1.55 13.08 -10.01
N ALA A 74 -1.80 14.38 -9.91
CA ALA A 74 -0.75 15.39 -9.94
C ALA A 74 0.28 15.19 -8.81
N ALA A 75 -0.18 14.90 -7.59
CA ALA A 75 0.69 14.62 -6.45
C ALA A 75 1.52 13.34 -6.64
N ALA A 76 0.93 12.27 -7.14
CA ALA A 76 1.62 11.01 -7.40
C ALA A 76 2.72 11.16 -8.46
N VAL A 77 2.43 11.88 -9.55
CA VAL A 77 3.42 12.16 -10.61
C VAL A 77 4.55 13.05 -10.08
N ALA A 78 4.22 14.11 -9.34
CA ALA A 78 5.22 15.01 -8.76
C ALA A 78 6.13 14.29 -7.75
N ALA A 79 5.56 13.48 -6.86
CA ALA A 79 6.33 12.67 -5.91
C ALA A 79 7.26 11.68 -6.65
N THR A 80 6.73 10.98 -7.66
CA THR A 80 7.52 10.02 -8.45
C THR A 80 8.65 10.69 -9.21
N GLY A 81 8.38 11.82 -9.88
CA GLY A 81 9.39 12.60 -10.60
C GLY A 81 10.51 13.09 -9.66
N TRP A 82 10.15 13.58 -8.48
CA TRP A 82 11.13 14.03 -7.50
C TRP A 82 11.99 12.89 -6.95
N PHE A 83 11.37 11.74 -6.68
CA PHE A 83 12.09 10.55 -6.20
C PHE A 83 13.10 10.06 -7.23
N ILE A 84 12.76 10.06 -8.52
CA ILE A 84 13.69 9.67 -9.60
C ILE A 84 14.90 10.60 -9.63
N TRP A 85 14.71 11.90 -9.38
CA TRP A 85 15.77 12.89 -9.44
C TRP A 85 16.69 12.87 -8.22
N ARG A 86 16.14 13.01 -6.99
CA ARG A 86 16.97 13.15 -5.77
C ARG A 86 17.15 11.86 -4.97
N LYS A 87 16.38 10.79 -5.25
CA LYS A 87 16.38 9.50 -4.54
C LYS A 87 16.26 9.60 -3.01
N ASN A 88 15.75 10.73 -2.50
CA ASN A 88 15.53 10.99 -1.08
C ASN A 88 14.06 10.81 -0.72
N MET A 89 13.75 9.85 0.17
CA MET A 89 12.37 9.54 0.57
C MET A 89 11.66 10.69 1.28
N ILE A 90 12.36 11.42 2.16
CA ILE A 90 11.74 12.50 2.96
C ILE A 90 11.19 13.60 2.07
N GLU A 91 11.96 13.99 1.06
CA GLU A 91 11.55 15.08 0.16
C GLU A 91 10.48 14.63 -0.82
N MET A 92 10.51 13.37 -1.28
CA MET A 92 9.43 12.78 -2.05
C MET A 92 8.10 12.90 -1.28
N ILE A 93 8.10 12.57 0.01
CA ILE A 93 6.91 12.69 0.86
C ILE A 93 6.51 14.17 1.00
N ALA A 94 7.46 15.04 1.30
CA ALA A 94 7.19 16.47 1.48
C ALA A 94 6.57 17.11 0.22
N ILE A 95 7.08 16.77 -0.96
CA ILE A 95 6.59 17.31 -2.23
C ILE A 95 5.26 16.70 -2.63
N GLY A 96 5.09 15.38 -2.47
CA GLY A 96 3.80 14.73 -2.69
C GLY A 96 2.70 15.35 -1.82
N MET A 97 3.00 15.57 -0.54
CA MET A 97 2.09 16.23 0.39
C MET A 97 1.82 17.68 -0.01
N ALA A 98 2.86 18.45 -0.34
CA ALA A 98 2.69 19.85 -0.75
C ALA A 98 1.81 19.98 -2.00
N VAL A 99 2.06 19.17 -3.04
CA VAL A 99 1.27 19.18 -4.28
C VAL A 99 -0.15 18.71 -4.03
N TYR A 100 -0.35 17.68 -3.19
CA TYR A 100 -1.69 17.23 -2.82
C TYR A 100 -2.47 18.32 -2.06
N THR A 101 -1.85 18.96 -1.07
CA THR A 101 -2.47 20.02 -0.27
C THR A 101 -2.79 21.26 -1.11
N LEU A 102 -1.86 21.68 -1.97
CA LEU A 102 -2.09 22.80 -2.89
C LEU A 102 -3.21 22.47 -3.87
N GLY A 103 -3.18 21.28 -4.47
CA GLY A 103 -4.26 20.82 -5.35
C GLY A 103 -5.62 20.88 -4.65
N ARG A 104 -5.73 20.28 -3.46
CA ARG A 104 -6.97 20.27 -2.67
C ARG A 104 -7.48 21.66 -2.26
N LEU A 105 -6.59 22.65 -2.10
CA LEU A 105 -6.97 24.00 -1.67
C LEU A 105 -7.35 24.90 -2.85
N PHE A 106 -6.83 24.65 -4.04
CA PHE A 106 -6.99 25.51 -5.21
C PHE A 106 -7.98 25.00 -6.26
N LEU A 107 -8.31 23.70 -6.30
CA LEU A 107 -9.49 23.19 -7.03
C LEU A 107 -10.37 22.27 -6.18
#